data_AF-A0A176Q0E1-F1
#
_entry.id   AF-A0A176Q0E1-F1
#
_cell.length_a   1.000
_cell.length_b   1.000
_cell.length_c   1.000
_cell.angle_alpha   90.00
_cell.angle_beta   90.00
_cell.angle_gamma   90.00
#
_symmetry.space_group_name_H-M   'P 1'
#
loop_
_entity.id
_entity.type
_entity.pdbx_description
1 polymer ?
#
loop_
_entity_poly.entity_id
_entity_poly.type
_entity_poly.pdbx_seq_one_letter_code
_entity_poly.pdbx_strand_id
1 'polypeptide(L)' 'MYNITYMKQNLSNQINICKHNTPVAVLSPITQKPKIKTEDIVEQIMEFNKDKTLAPYTIKELRDEGRR' A
#
# COMPACT_ATOMS: atom_id res chain seq x y z
N MET A 1 -0.61 26.19 -3.20
CA MET A 1 -1.80 25.33 -3.40
C MET A 1 -1.87 24.35 -2.25
N TYR A 2 -2.89 24.41 -1.40
CA TYR A 2 -3.02 23.48 -0.26
C TYR A 2 -3.70 22.19 -0.72
N ASN A 3 -2.97 21.07 -0.70
CA ASN A 3 -3.50 19.73 -1.00
C ASN A 3 -4.32 19.22 0.18
N ILE A 4 -5.57 19.70 0.34
CA ILE A 4 -6.44 19.24 1.42
C ILE A 4 -6.99 17.86 1.03
N THR A 5 -6.56 16.85 1.77
CA THR A 5 -7.10 15.49 1.75
C THR A 5 -7.85 15.27 3.05
N TYR A 6 -9.09 14.77 2.97
CA TYR A 6 -9.90 14.51 4.16
C TYR A 6 -10.81 13.29 3.97
N MET A 7 -11.25 12.74 5.09
CA MET A 7 -12.13 11.58 5.16
C MET A 7 -13.57 12.05 5.35
N LYS A 8 -14.51 11.52 4.58
CA LYS A 8 -15.96 11.75 4.76
C LYS A 8 -16.67 10.41 4.97
N GLN A 9 -17.32 10.26 6.13
CA GLN A 9 -18.16 9.09 6.42
C GLN A 9 -19.52 9.23 5.72
N ASN A 10 -20.02 8.15 5.15
CA ASN A 10 -21.39 8.05 4.64
C ASN A 10 -22.23 7.10 5.51
N LEU A 11 -23.56 7.19 5.36
CA LEU A 11 -24.54 6.38 6.10
C LEU A 11 -24.37 4.85 5.96
N SER A 12 -23.62 4.39 4.95
CA SER A 12 -23.43 2.97 4.59
C SER A 12 -22.19 2.31 5.20
N ASN A 13 -21.65 2.81 6.31
CA ASN A 13 -20.36 2.38 6.90
C ASN A 13 -19.17 2.48 5.93
N GLN A 14 -19.27 3.32 4.89
CA GLN A 14 -18.21 3.59 3.93
C GLN A 14 -17.50 4.89 4.28
N ILE A 15 -16.18 4.93 4.05
CA ILE A 15 -15.36 6.12 4.22
C ILE A 15 -14.82 6.53 2.84
N ASN A 16 -15.15 7.74 2.40
CA ASN A 16 -14.60 8.31 1.19
C ASN A 16 -13.36 9.14 1.52
N ILE A 17 -12.25 8.86 0.84
CA ILE A 17 -11.06 9.71 0.84
C ILE A 17 -11.25 10.73 -0.28
N CYS A 18 -11.31 12.01 0.07
CA CYS A 18 -11.54 13.10 -0.87
C CYS A 18 -10.29 13.96 -1.01
N LYS A 19 -9.99 14.38 -2.25
CA LYS A 19 -9.00 15.42 -2.58
C LYS A 19 -9.75 16.59 -3.22
N HIS A 20 -9.64 17.80 -2.66
CA HIS A 20 -10.38 18.98 -3.13
C HIS A 20 -11.88 18.70 -3.33
N ASN A 21 -12.52 18.09 -2.32
CA ASN A 21 -13.93 17.68 -2.31
C ASN A 21 -14.32 16.63 -3.37
N THR A 22 -13.36 16.13 -4.15
CA THR A 22 -13.56 15.07 -5.14
C THR A 22 -13.17 13.72 -4.51
N PRO A 23 -14.04 12.71 -4.48
CA PRO A 23 -13.70 11.39 -3.95
C PRO A 23 -12.64 10.73 -4.85
N VAL A 24 -11.53 10.31 -4.25
CA VAL A 24 -10.41 9.64 -4.94
C VAL A 24 -10.26 8.17 -4.53
N ALA A 25 -10.80 7.78 -3.38
CA ALA A 25 -10.86 6.39 -2.94
C ALA A 25 -12.04 6.17 -1.99
N VAL A 26 -12.46 4.92 -1.87
CA VAL A 26 -13.54 4.48 -0.96
C VAL A 26 -13.04 3.29 -0.15
N LEU A 27 -13.14 3.40 1.17
CA LEU A 27 -12.97 2.28 2.09
C LEU A 27 -14.35 1.75 2.41
N SER A 28 -14.62 0.52 1.98
CA SER A 28 -15.86 -0.19 2.29
C SER A 28 -15.58 -1.36 3.24
N PRO A 29 -16.54 -1.71 4.12
CA PRO A 29 -16.44 -2.94 4.89
C PRO A 29 -16.20 -4.14 3.97
N ILE A 30 -15.31 -5.04 4.38
CA ILE A 30 -15.06 -6.26 3.63
C ILE A 30 -16.28 -7.18 3.76
N THR A 31 -17.03 -7.38 2.68
CA THR A 31 -18.23 -8.23 2.69
C THR A 31 -17.87 -9.71 2.62
N GLN A 32 -16.75 -10.03 1.98
CA GLN A 32 -16.19 -11.39 1.88
C GLN A 32 -14.68 -11.30 1.93
N LYS A 33 -14.05 -12.07 2.83
CA LYS A 33 -12.59 -12.21 2.79
C LYS A 33 -12.25 -12.97 1.52
N PRO A 34 -11.44 -12.40 0.60
CA PRO A 34 -11.06 -13.14 -0.60
C PRO A 34 -10.32 -14.39 -0.15
N LYS A 35 -10.77 -15.56 -0.62
CA LYS A 35 -10.08 -16.84 -0.42
C LYS A 35 -8.92 -16.89 -1.40
N ILE A 36 -7.92 -16.05 -1.17
CA ILE A 36 -6.64 -16.13 -1.89
C ILE A 36 -5.89 -17.31 -1.28
N LYS A 37 -5.42 -18.22 -2.12
CA LYS A 37 -4.58 -19.31 -1.64
C LYS A 37 -3.22 -18.74 -1.24
N THR A 38 -2.60 -19.33 -0.23
CA THR A 38 -1.29 -18.86 0.25
C THR A 38 -0.25 -18.87 -0.88
N GLU A 39 -0.36 -19.85 -1.79
CA GLU A 39 0.49 -19.99 -2.97
C GLU A 39 0.40 -18.78 -3.89
N ASP A 40 -0.81 -18.27 -4.15
CA ASP A 40 -1.03 -17.08 -5.00
C ASP A 40 -0.42 -15.81 -4.38
N ILE A 41 -0.42 -15.72 -3.04
CA ILE A 41 0.21 -14.60 -2.31
C ILE A 41 1.73 -14.68 -2.46
N VAL A 42 2.31 -15.87 -2.30
CA VAL A 42 3.75 -16.09 -2.44
C VAL A 42 4.20 -15.74 -3.86
N GLU A 43 3.44 -16.15 -4.88
CA GLU A 43 3.73 -15.82 -6.28
C GLU A 43 3.71 -14.31 -6.54
N GLN A 44 2.68 -13.59 -6.05
CA GLN A 44 2.60 -12.13 -6.17
C GLN A 44 3.79 -11.41 -5.50
N ILE A 45 4.23 -11.90 -4.33
CA ILE A 45 5.38 -11.33 -3.62
C ILE A 45 6.67 -11.59 -4.41
N MET A 46 6.85 -12.81 -4.94
CA MET A 46 8.02 -13.13 -5.77
C MET A 46 8.06 -12.27 -7.03
N GLU A 47 6.93 -12.12 -7.72
CA GLU A 47 6.79 -11.28 -8.92
C GLU A 47 7.18 -9.82 -8.63
N PHE A 48 6.64 -9.25 -7.54
CA PHE A 48 6.94 -7.88 -7.13
C PHE A 48 8.43 -7.65 -6.82
N ASN A 49 9.13 -8.68 -6.33
CA ASN A 49 10.52 -8.60 -5.92
C ASN A 49 11.53 -8.78 -7.05
N LYS A 50 11.14 -9.34 -8.22
CA LYS A 50 12.06 -9.67 -9.33
C LYS A 50 12.98 -8.50 -9.72
N ASP A 51 12.44 -7.30 -9.77
CA ASP A 51 13.19 -6.11 -10.22
C ASP A 51 13.48 -5.11 -9.08
N LYS A 52 13.23 -5.51 -7.83
CA LYS A 52 13.41 -4.66 -6.64
C LYS A 52 14.58 -5.15 -5.81
N THR A 53 15.75 -5.11 -6.42
CA THR A 53 17.00 -5.42 -5.74
C THR A 53 17.61 -4.14 -5.17
N LEU A 54 18.34 -4.26 -4.08
CA LEU A 54 19.13 -3.16 -3.50
C LEU A 54 20.42 -2.90 -4.29
N ALA A 55 20.55 -3.47 -5.49
CA ALA A 55 21.75 -3.37 -6.31
C ALA A 55 22.14 -1.90 -6.54
N PRO A 56 23.44 -1.55 -6.41
CA PRO A 56 24.60 -2.44 -6.25
C PRO A 56 24.88 -2.88 -4.80
N TYR A 57 24.10 -2.42 -3.82
CA TYR A 57 24.45 -2.54 -2.41
C TYR A 57 23.80 -3.75 -1.73
N THR A 58 24.61 -4.40 -0.91
CA THR A 58 24.14 -5.38 0.05
C THR A 58 23.52 -4.69 1.27
N ILE A 59 22.62 -5.38 1.97
CA ILE A 59 22.08 -4.93 3.27
C ILE A 59 23.21 -4.58 4.26
N LYS A 60 24.32 -5.32 4.19
CA LYS A 60 25.49 -5.08 5.04
C LYS A 60 26.11 -3.72 4.76
N GLU A 61 26.34 -3.37 3.49
CA GLU A 61 26.91 -2.07 3.11
C GLU A 61 26.01 -0.92 3.55
N LEU A 62 24.70 -1.04 3.34
CA LEU A 62 23.74 -0.01 3.79
C LEU A 62 23.75 0.16 5.32
N ARG A 63 23.83 -0.96 6.06
CA ARG A 63 23.89 -0.95 7.52
C ARG A 63 25.20 -0.35 8.04
N ASP A 64 26.31 -0.64 7.38
CA ASP A 64 27.63 -0.17 7.81
C ASP A 64 27.83 1.32 7.45
N GLU A 65 27.28 1.79 6.34
CA GLU A 65 27.23 3.22 5.99
C GLU A 65 26.42 4.03 7.01
N GLY A 66 25.23 3.56 7.39
CA GLY A 66 24.40 4.24 8.38
C GLY A 66 24.98 4.31 9.81
N ARG A 67 26.11 3.64 10.07
CA ARG A 67 26.83 3.70 11.36
C ARG A 67 28.07 4.60 11.34
N ARG A 68 28.49 5.08 10.17
CA ARG A 68 29.55 6.09 10.04
C ARG A 68 28.97 7.47 10.30
#